data_AF-A0A522R985-F1
#
_entry.id   AF-A0A522R985-F1
#
_cell.length_a   1.000
_cell.length_b   1.000
_cell.length_c   1.000
_cell.angle_alpha   90.00
_cell.angle_beta   90.00
_cell.angle_gamma   90.00
#
_symmetry.space_group_name_H-M   'P 1'
#
loop_
_entity.id
_entity.type
_entity.pdbx_description
1 polymer ?
#
loop_
_entity_poly.entity_id
_entity_poly.type
_entity_poly.pdbx_seq_one_letter_code
_entity_poly.pdbx_strand_id
1 'polypeptide(L)'
;MVKPYCFLFFVLIFLLAGCTKGGISLVRVQNLRCEFITNPLGITALHPRLSWELASGANVQRQVAYQIMVSADSMRLVNGKADLWNSGKV
;
A
#
# COMPACT_ATOMS: atom_id res chain seq x y z
N MET A 1 -11.10 -24.13 -48.89
CA MET A 1 -12.40 -23.68 -48.32
C MET A 1 -12.40 -24.00 -46.82
N VAL A 2 -11.99 -23.04 -46.00
CA VAL A 2 -12.01 -23.15 -44.53
C VAL A 2 -13.46 -22.95 -44.07
N LYS A 3 -14.01 -23.90 -43.30
CA LYS A 3 -15.42 -23.82 -42.85
C LYS A 3 -15.60 -22.65 -41.86
N PRO A 4 -16.72 -21.90 -41.93
CA PRO A 4 -16.95 -20.68 -41.14
C PRO A 4 -16.90 -20.91 -39.62
N TYR A 5 -17.16 -22.14 -39.17
CA TYR A 5 -17.09 -22.56 -37.77
C TYR A 5 -15.65 -22.56 -37.20
N CYS A 6 -14.62 -22.80 -38.03
CA CYS A 6 -13.21 -22.69 -37.62
C CYS A 6 -12.82 -21.23 -37.36
N PHE A 7 -13.39 -20.30 -38.13
CA PHE A 7 -13.11 -18.87 -37.99
C PHE A 7 -13.78 -18.28 -36.75
N LEU A 8 -15.04 -18.67 -36.49
CA LEU A 8 -15.78 -18.31 -35.28
C LEU A 8 -15.12 -18.82 -33.99
N PHE A 9 -14.57 -20.04 -34.01
CA PHE A 9 -13.84 -20.61 -32.87
C PHE A 9 -12.54 -19.83 -32.57
N PHE A 10 -11.83 -19.37 -33.62
CA PHE A 10 -10.61 -18.58 -33.47
C PHE A 10 -10.87 -17.17 -32.90
N VAL A 11 -11.98 -16.53 -33.30
CA VAL A 11 -12.40 -15.21 -32.79
C VAL A 11 -12.81 -15.29 -31.31
N LEU A 12 -13.48 -16.37 -30.90
CA LEU A 12 -13.89 -16.58 -29.51
C LEU A 12 -12.70 -16.76 -28.56
N ILE A 13 -11.63 -17.43 -29.01
CA ILE A 13 -10.38 -17.58 -28.25
C ILE A 13 -9.66 -16.23 -28.10
N PHE A 14 -9.70 -15.38 -29.13
CA PHE A 14 -9.06 -14.06 -29.10
C PHE A 14 -9.76 -13.08 -28.14
N LEU A 15 -11.09 -13.17 -28.00
CA LEU A 15 -11.89 -12.37 -27.06
C LEU A 15 -11.69 -12.75 -25.59
N LEU A 16 -11.38 -14.02 -25.30
CA LEU A 16 -11.13 -14.49 -23.93
C LEU A 16 -9.70 -14.20 -23.43
N ALA A 17 -8.76 -13.83 -24.31
CA ALA A 17 -7.37 -13.53 -23.95
C ALA A 17 -7.12 -12.08 -23.50
N GLY A 18 -8.14 -11.21 -23.52
CA GLY A 18 -7.98 -9.74 -23.41
C GLY A 18 -7.84 -9.13 -22.01
N CYS A 19 -7.82 -9.90 -20.92
CA CYS A 19 -7.65 -9.35 -19.57
C CYS A 19 -6.24 -9.65 -19.01
N THR A 20 -5.25 -8.84 -19.40
CA THR A 20 -3.95 -8.84 -18.72
C THR A 20 -4.08 -8.15 -17.37
N LYS A 21 -3.83 -8.94 -16.32
CA LYS A 21 -3.88 -8.58 -14.90
C LYS A 21 -3.14 -7.26 -14.62
N GLY A 22 -3.84 -6.30 -13.99
CA GLY A 22 -3.18 -5.28 -13.19
C GLY A 22 -2.41 -6.00 -12.08
N GLY A 23 -1.09 -6.00 -12.15
CA GLY A 23 -0.25 -6.61 -11.12
C GLY A 23 -0.46 -5.90 -9.78
N ILE A 24 -0.69 -6.66 -8.71
CA ILE A 24 -0.66 -6.12 -7.35
C ILE A 24 0.78 -5.72 -7.08
N SER A 25 1.10 -4.43 -7.21
CA SER A 25 2.38 -3.92 -6.76
C SER A 25 2.34 -3.75 -5.25
N LEU A 26 3.33 -4.34 -4.59
CA LEU A 26 3.45 -4.29 -3.14
C LEU A 26 3.87 -2.87 -2.75
N VAL A 27 2.95 -2.11 -2.17
CA VAL A 27 3.24 -0.79 -1.60
C VAL A 27 3.92 -1.00 -0.25
N ARG A 28 5.10 -0.42 -0.09
CA ARG A 28 5.88 -0.42 1.15
C ARG A 28 5.93 0.99 1.73
N VAL A 29 5.75 1.10 3.03
CA VAL A 29 6.02 2.33 3.77
C VAL A 29 7.51 2.38 4.12
N GLN A 30 8.17 3.50 3.85
CA GLN A 30 9.59 3.73 4.15
C GLN A 30 9.82 5.16 4.66
N ASN A 31 11.05 5.46 5.08
CA ASN A 31 11.47 6.79 5.53
C ASN A 31 10.51 7.42 6.55
N LEU A 32 10.18 6.65 7.59
CA LEU A 32 9.37 7.10 8.71
C LEU A 32 10.09 8.21 9.47
N ARG A 33 9.43 9.35 9.65
CA ARG A 33 9.98 10.52 10.34
C ARG A 33 8.95 11.13 11.28
N CYS A 34 9.45 11.66 12.40
CA CYS A 34 8.72 12.49 13.33
C CYS A 34 9.45 13.84 13.42
N GLU A 35 8.72 14.95 13.23
CA GLU A 35 9.32 16.29 13.08
C GLU A 35 10.46 16.31 12.06
N PHE A 36 10.25 15.65 10.92
CA PHE A 36 11.21 15.52 9.81
C PHE A 36 12.51 14.77 10.14
N ILE A 37 12.62 14.14 11.31
CA ILE A 37 13.80 13.41 11.77
C ILE A 37 13.48 11.92 11.96
N THR A 38 14.42 11.05 11.63
CA THR A 38 14.32 9.60 11.85
C THR A 38 14.73 9.27 13.29
N ASN A 39 13.88 8.54 14.03
CA ASN A 39 14.10 8.14 15.42
C ASN A 39 14.55 9.29 16.35
N PRO A 40 13.80 10.42 16.41
CA PRO A 40 14.22 11.56 17.22
C PRO A 40 14.15 11.26 18.72
N LEU A 41 14.96 11.97 19.49
CA LEU A 41 14.94 11.98 20.95
C LEU A 41 14.53 13.38 21.43
N GLY A 42 13.73 13.46 22.50
CA GLY A 42 13.39 14.73 23.13
C GLY A 42 12.40 15.60 22.34
N ILE A 43 11.40 15.01 21.68
CA ILE A 43 10.32 15.76 21.03
C ILE A 43 9.48 16.50 22.09
N THR A 44 9.40 17.82 21.99
CA THR A 44 8.60 18.68 22.89
C THR A 44 7.31 19.18 22.26
N ALA A 45 7.13 18.97 20.95
CA ALA A 45 5.90 19.31 20.25
C ALA A 45 4.72 18.48 20.80
N LEU A 46 3.67 19.14 21.26
CA LEU A 46 2.46 18.47 21.78
C LEU A 46 1.70 17.70 20.70
N HIS A 47 1.81 18.15 19.44
CA HIS A 47 1.20 17.52 18.26
C HIS A 47 2.27 17.32 17.20
N PRO A 48 3.13 16.29 17.34
CA PRO A 48 4.24 16.08 16.43
C PRO A 48 3.75 15.67 15.04
N ARG A 49 4.44 16.18 14.00
CA ARG A 49 4.20 15.85 12.59
C ARG A 49 4.85 14.52 12.25
N LEU A 50 4.00 13.57 11.88
CA LEU A 50 4.41 12.25 11.39
C LEU A 50 4.41 12.27 9.87
N SER A 51 5.45 11.71 9.26
CA SER A 51 5.56 11.60 7.81
C SER A 51 6.20 10.27 7.40
N TRP A 52 5.85 9.84 6.19
CA TRP A 52 6.32 8.59 5.59
C TRP A 52 6.38 8.75 4.08
N GLU A 53 7.06 7.82 3.43
CA GLU A 53 7.13 7.71 1.98
C GLU A 53 6.58 6.36 1.54
N LEU A 54 5.91 6.34 0.38
CA LEU A 54 5.41 5.11 -0.23
C LEU A 54 6.33 4.71 -1.37
N ALA A 55 6.89 3.51 -1.27
CA ALA A 55 7.64 2.87 -2.34
C ALA A 55 6.79 1.77 -3.00
N SER A 56 6.80 1.73 -4.33
CA SER A 56 6.07 0.74 -5.11
C SER A 56 6.79 0.49 -6.43
N GLY A 57 6.72 -0.72 -6.96
CA GLY A 57 7.24 -1.07 -8.28
C GLY A 57 6.29 -0.72 -9.44
N ALA A 58 5.09 -0.22 -9.14
CA ALA A 58 4.11 0.19 -10.13
C ALA A 58 4.16 1.70 -10.39
N ASN A 59 3.93 2.06 -11.65
CA ASN A 59 3.69 3.44 -12.04
C ASN A 59 2.34 3.92 -11.49
N VAL A 60 2.26 5.22 -11.20
CA VAL A 60 1.03 5.94 -10.82
C VAL A 60 0.30 5.29 -9.63
N GLN A 61 0.80 5.56 -8.42
CA GLN A 61 0.17 5.14 -7.17
C GLN A 61 -0.34 6.37 -6.40
N ARG A 62 -1.47 6.20 -5.71
CA ARG A 62 -2.03 7.21 -4.80
C ARG A 62 -2.38 6.54 -3.47
N GLN A 63 -2.06 7.22 -2.38
CA GLN A 63 -2.53 6.83 -1.06
C GLN A 63 -4.02 7.11 -0.90
N VAL A 64 -4.81 6.07 -0.60
CA VAL A 64 -6.27 6.19 -0.38
C VAL A 64 -6.66 6.17 1.10
N ALA A 65 -5.78 5.67 1.96
CA ALA A 65 -5.99 5.60 3.40
C ALA A 65 -4.66 5.51 4.13
N TYR A 66 -4.67 5.74 5.44
CA TYR A 66 -3.57 5.47 6.36
C TYR A 66 -4.06 4.95 7.71
N GLN A 67 -3.15 4.37 8.47
CA GLN A 67 -3.34 4.05 9.87
C GLN A 67 -2.03 4.27 10.62
N ILE A 68 -2.09 4.98 11.74
CA ILE A 68 -0.97 5.25 12.64
C ILE A 68 -1.24 4.52 13.95
N MET A 69 -0.24 3.76 14.40
CA MET A 69 -0.27 3.01 15.65
C MET A 69 0.93 3.42 16.49
N VAL A 70 0.67 3.85 17.72
CA VAL A 70 1.69 4.32 18.67
C VAL A 70 1.59 3.50 19.95
N SER A 71 2.75 3.08 20.44
CA SER A 71 2.89 2.30 21.67
C SER A 71 4.15 2.73 22.41
N ALA A 72 4.15 2.55 23.72
CA ALA A 72 5.35 2.71 24.55
C ALA A 72 6.38 1.57 24.32
N ASP A 73 5.95 0.45 23.73
CA ASP A 73 6.75 -0.75 23.49
C ASP A 73 6.57 -1.28 22.05
N SER A 74 7.68 -1.53 21.36
CA SER A 74 7.69 -2.05 20.00
C SER A 74 7.11 -3.46 19.90
N MET A 75 7.31 -4.31 20.90
CA MET A 75 6.76 -5.68 20.92
C MET A 75 5.22 -5.68 21.02
N ARG A 76 4.64 -4.65 21.65
CA ARG A 76 3.18 -4.49 21.67
C ARG A 76 2.65 -4.14 20.27
N LEU A 77 3.34 -3.29 19.51
CA LEU A 77 2.96 -2.97 18.13
C LEU A 77 3.04 -4.20 17.22
N VAL A 78 4.08 -5.03 17.36
CA VAL A 78 4.19 -6.30 16.63
C VAL A 78 2.99 -7.21 16.90
N ASN A 79 2.43 -7.17 18.11
CA ASN A 79 1.24 -7.90 18.50
C ASN A 79 -0.08 -7.15 18.22
N GLY A 80 -0.05 -6.07 17.44
CA GLY A 80 -1.23 -5.28 17.06
C GLY A 80 -1.82 -4.41 18.18
N LYS A 81 -1.09 -4.18 19.28
CA LYS A 81 -1.53 -3.36 20.41
C LYS A 81 -0.88 -1.98 20.35
N ALA A 82 -1.73 -0.95 20.29
CA ALA A 82 -1.33 0.45 20.28
C ALA A 82 -2.00 1.17 21.45
N ASP A 83 -1.33 1.12 22.61
CA ASP A 83 -1.87 1.59 23.90
C ASP A 83 -1.85 3.11 24.07
N LEU A 84 -0.98 3.81 23.32
CA LEU A 84 -0.92 5.27 23.36
C LEU A 84 -1.88 5.90 22.35
N TRP A 85 -1.92 5.39 21.12
CA TRP A 85 -2.81 5.93 20.08
C TRP A 85 -2.98 4.97 18.90
N ASN A 86 -4.20 4.90 18.37
CA ASN A 86 -4.52 4.25 17.10
C ASN A 86 -5.46 5.15 16.32
N SER A 87 -5.06 5.62 15.14
CA SER A 87 -5.92 6.45 14.31
C SER A 87 -7.10 5.69 13.71
N GLY A 88 -7.04 4.35 13.69
CA GLY A 88 -7.86 3.54 12.79
C GLY A 88 -7.51 3.81 11.33
N LYS A 89 -8.29 3.22 10.42
CA LYS A 89 -8.20 3.54 9.00
C LYS A 89 -8.87 4.88 8.74
N VAL A 90 -8.08 5.87 8.37
CA VAL A 90 -8.51 7.20 7.89
C VAL A 90 -8.29 7.24 6.39
#